data_AF-A0A9D6J178-F1
#
_entry.id   AF-A0A9D6J178-F1
#
_cell.length_a   1.000
_cell.length_b   1.000
_cell.length_c   1.000
_cell.angle_alpha   90.00
_cell.angle_beta   90.00
_cell.angle_gamma   90.00
#
_symmetry.space_group_name_H-M   'P 1'
#
loop_
_entity.id
_entity.type
_entity.pdbx_description
1 polymer ?
#
loop_
_entity_poly.entity_id
_entity_poly.type
_entity_poly.pdbx_seq_one_letter_code
_entity_poly.pdbx_strand_id
1 'polypeptide(L)' 'MLQFFIQGRGGQGAQTAGTILAQMFFQEGKEVLVYSTYGGARRGTPVSS' A
#
# COMPACT_ATOMS: atom_id res chain seq x y z
N MET A 1 3.75 -17.13 5.11
CA MET A 1 3.22 -15.76 5.19
C MET A 1 4.27 -14.81 4.64
N LEU A 2 3.96 -14.11 3.55
CA LEU A 2 4.85 -13.13 2.91
C LEU A 2 4.36 -11.72 3.27
N GLN A 3 5.27 -10.80 3.59
CA GLN A 3 4.94 -9.44 3.99
C GLN A 3 5.69 -8.42 3.15
N PHE A 4 5.02 -7.33 2.79
CA PHE A 4 5.57 -6.21 2.05
C PHE A 4 5.31 -4.92 2.83
N PHE A 5 6.25 -3.99 2.77
CA PHE A 5 6.09 -2.64 3.29
C PHE A 5 6.51 -1.66 2.23
N ILE A 6 5.58 -0.81 1.81
CA ILE A 6 5.81 0.23 0.82
C ILE A 6 5.70 1.57 1.52
N GLN A 7 6.79 2.35 1.53
CA GLN A 7 6.81 3.71 2.10
C GLN A 7 6.91 4.77 1.01
N GLY A 8 6.24 5.88 1.24
CA GLY A 8 6.37 7.08 0.43
C GLY A 8 5.75 8.29 1.10
N ARG A 9 5.58 9.36 0.31
CA ARG A 9 4.89 10.58 0.76
C ARG A 9 3.51 10.67 0.12
N GLY A 10 2.58 11.37 0.78
CA GLY A 10 1.23 11.58 0.28
C GLY A 10 1.25 12.19 -1.12
N GLY A 11 0.65 11.49 -2.08
CA GLY A 11 0.63 11.84 -3.50
C GLY A 11 1.75 11.21 -4.35
N GLN A 12 2.62 10.37 -3.79
CA GLN A 12 3.72 9.69 -4.52
C GLN A 12 3.42 8.22 -4.87
N GLY A 13 2.20 7.73 -4.61
CA GLY A 13 1.76 6.41 -5.06
C GLY A 13 2.04 5.22 -4.14
N ALA A 14 2.52 5.42 -2.90
CA ALA A 14 2.77 4.32 -1.96
C ALA A 14 1.51 3.45 -1.69
N GLN A 15 0.36 4.08 -1.47
CA GLN A 15 -0.94 3.40 -1.35
C GLN A 15 -1.32 2.64 -2.63
N THR A 16 -1.16 3.29 -3.78
CA THR A 16 -1.51 2.71 -5.09
C THR A 16 -0.68 1.47 -5.38
N ALA A 17 0.62 1.52 -5.08
CA ALA A 17 1.51 0.38 -5.26
C ALA A 17 1.10 -0.82 -4.37
N GLY A 18 0.76 -0.58 -3.10
CA GLY A 18 0.25 -1.63 -2.21
C GLY A 18 -1.05 -2.26 -2.71
N THR A 19 -1.97 -1.44 -3.22
CA THR A 19 -3.24 -1.90 -3.78
C THR A 19 -3.04 -2.74 -5.05
N ILE A 20 -2.17 -2.29 -5.97
CA ILE A 20 -1.85 -3.03 -7.20
C ILE A 20 -1.22 -4.38 -6.86
N LEU A 21 -0.26 -4.41 -5.93
CA LEU A 21 0.38 -5.65 -5.51
C LEU A 21 -0.63 -6.63 -4.89
N ALA A 22 -1.54 -6.14 -4.06
CA ALA A 22 -2.59 -6.96 -3.47
C ALA A 22 -3.55 -7.52 -4.54
N GLN A 23 -3.92 -6.72 -5.54
CA GLN A 23 -4.73 -7.18 -6.66
C GLN A 23 -4.05 -8.28 -7.47
N MET A 24 -2.74 -8.16 -7.74
CA MET A 24 -1.99 -9.20 -8.45
C MET A 24 -2.01 -10.53 -7.68
N PHE A 25 -1.72 -10.51 -6.37
CA PHE A 25 -1.75 -11.73 -5.57
C PHE A 25 -3.15 -12.33 -5.43
N PHE A 26 -4.17 -11.47 -5.33
CA PHE A 26 -5.55 -11.93 -5.30
C PHE A 26 -5.95 -12.59 -6.63
N GLN A 27 -5.54 -12.03 -7.77
CA GLN A 27 -5.76 -12.62 -9.11
C GLN A 27 -5.04 -13.97 -9.29
N GLU A 28 -3.92 -14.19 -8.60
CA GLU A 28 -3.24 -15.49 -8.52
C GLU A 28 -3.92 -16.49 -7.56
N GLY A 29 -5.07 -16.14 -6.97
CA GLY A 29 -5.82 -17.00 -6.06
C GLY A 29 -5.27 -17.07 -4.64
N LYS A 30 -4.43 -16.10 -4.23
CA LYS A 30 -3.88 -16.04 -2.86
C LYS A 30 -4.78 -15.24 -1.92
N GLU A 31 -4.72 -15.57 -0.64
CA GLU A 31 -5.31 -14.77 0.42
C GLU A 31 -4.44 -13.53 0.69
N VAL A 32 -5.07 -12.36 0.74
CA VAL A 32 -4.36 -11.08 0.85
C VAL A 32 -5.03 -10.18 1.88
N LEU A 33 -4.23 -9.54 2.72
CA LEU A 33 -4.62 -8.42 3.57
C LEU A 33 -3.75 -7.22 3.21
N VAL A 34 -4.38 -6.09 2.90
CA VAL A 34 -3.68 -4.83 2.62
C VAL A 34 -4.36 -3.70 3.39
N TYR A 35 -3.56 -2.82 3.96
CA TYR A 35 -4.02 -1.62 4.65
C TYR A 35 -2.96 -0.55 4.49
N SER A 36 -3.37 0.72 4.51
CA SER A 36 -2.45 1.84 4.40
C SER A 36 -2.60 2.76 5.60
N THR A 37 -1.51 3.40 6.00
CA THR A 37 -1.48 4.42 7.06
C THR A 37 -1.09 5.76 6.44
N TYR A 38 -1.64 6.84 7.02
CA TYR A 38 -1.46 8.19 6.52
C TYR A 38 -1.07 9.12 7.68
N GLY A 39 -0.13 10.02 7.43
CA GLY A 39 0.10 11.16 8.33
C GLY A 39 -1.06 12.17 8.28
N GLY A 40 -1.10 13.09 9.26
CA GLY A 40 -2.25 13.97 9.48
C GLY A 40 -2.59 15.02 8.40
N ALA A 41 -1.82 15.11 7.31
CA ALA A 41 -2.07 16.05 6.20
C ALA A 41 -2.24 15.30 4.87
N ARG A 42 -3.03 15.88 3.96
CA ARG A 42 -3.42 15.24 2.69
C ARG A 42 -2.30 15.04 1.67
N ARG A 43 -1.22 15.83 1.72
CA ARG A 43 -0.10 15.76 0.75
C ARG A 43 1.25 15.89 1.45
N GLY A 44 2.26 15.19 0.94
CA GLY A 44 3.64 15.30 1.41
C GLY A 44 3.91 14.71 2.79
N THR A 45 2.91 14.21 3.50
CA THR A 45 3.07 13.47 4.77
C THR A 45 3.52 12.03 4.52
N PRO A 46 4.12 11.36 5.50
CA PRO A 46 4.42 9.93 5.39
C PRO A 46 3.15 9.11 5.10
N VAL A 47 3.28 8.18 4.17
CA VAL A 47 2.27 7.18 3.82
C VAL A 47 2.97 5.82 3.75
N SER A 48 2.37 4.79 4.32
CA SER A 48 2.80 3.41 4.10
C SER A 48 1.65 2.51 3.72
N SER A 49 1.92 1.45 2.96
CA SER A 49 0.97 0.40 2.58
C SER A 49 1.62 -0.98 2.50
#